data_AF-A0A945FK29-F1
#
_entry.id   AF-A0A945FK29-F1
#
_cell.length_a   1.000
_cell.length_b   1.000
_cell.length_c   1.000
_cell.angle_alpha   90.00
_cell.angle_beta   90.00
_cell.angle_gamma   90.00
#
_symmetry.space_group_name_H-M   'P 1'
#
loop_
_entity.id
_entity.type
_entity.pdbx_description
1 polymer ?
#
loop_
_entity_poly.entity_id
_entity_poly.type
_entity_poly.pdbx_seq_one_letter_code
_entity_poly.pdbx_strand_id
1 'polypeptide(L)'
;GKTGTTCLTYNLNLPSGNQTGQLNVGDLLRFPLKADEEATITITPERGWDVGSGVGQELNATVKGGEAGLVLDGRGRPIIFPEDSTERVAQISKWSNVLELYPENT
;
A
#
# COMPACT_ATOMS: atom_id res chain seq x y z
N GLY A 1 -9.40 -11.53 0.39
CA GLY A 1 -10.39 -11.07 -0.60
C GLY A 1 -10.01 -11.56 -1.99
N LYS A 2 -10.89 -11.35 -2.98
CA LYS A 2 -10.58 -11.60 -4.41
C LYS A 2 -9.66 -10.49 -4.94
N THR A 3 -8.68 -10.82 -5.77
CA THR A 3 -7.82 -9.81 -6.42
C THR A 3 -8.64 -8.68 -7.05
N GLY A 4 -8.22 -7.43 -6.82
CA GLY A 4 -8.89 -6.23 -7.31
C GLY A 4 -10.08 -5.75 -6.45
N THR A 5 -10.48 -6.49 -5.41
CA THR A 5 -11.48 -5.99 -4.44
C THR A 5 -10.83 -5.08 -3.41
N THR A 6 -11.57 -4.07 -2.95
CA THR A 6 -11.08 -3.10 -1.96
C THR A 6 -10.84 -3.77 -0.59
N CYS A 7 -9.70 -3.46 0.01
CA CYS A 7 -9.34 -3.83 1.38
C CYS A 7 -9.68 -2.72 2.36
N LEU A 8 -9.33 -1.48 2.00
CA LEU A 8 -9.45 -0.29 2.83
C LEU A 8 -9.45 0.95 1.96
N THR A 9 -9.97 2.04 2.52
CA THR A 9 -9.72 3.40 2.05
C THR A 9 -8.74 4.10 2.99
N TYR A 10 -8.02 5.10 2.48
CA TYR A 10 -7.09 5.88 3.28
C TYR A 10 -7.25 7.38 3.01
N ASN A 11 -7.01 8.17 4.06
CA ASN A 11 -6.75 9.59 4.00
C ASN A 11 -5.41 9.86 4.68
N LEU A 12 -4.44 10.36 3.92
CA LEU A 12 -3.05 10.50 4.32
C LEU A 12 -2.63 11.96 4.17
N ASN A 13 -2.22 12.58 5.28
CA ASN A 13 -1.68 13.93 5.28
C ASN A 13 -0.14 13.85 5.30
N LEU A 14 0.48 14.03 4.13
CA LEU A 14 1.94 14.08 3.96
C LEU A 14 2.44 15.52 4.02
N PRO A 15 3.73 15.74 4.33
CA PRO A 15 4.38 17.04 4.12
C PRO A 15 4.28 17.56 2.68
N SER A 16 4.21 16.66 1.69
CA SER A 16 4.08 16.97 0.26
C SER A 16 2.64 17.27 -0.18
N GLY A 17 1.66 17.08 0.71
CA GLY A 17 0.24 17.30 0.44
C GLY A 17 -0.64 16.10 0.76
N ASN A 18 -1.95 16.34 0.85
CA ASN A 18 -2.91 15.31 1.22
C ASN A 18 -3.16 14.34 0.06
N GLN A 19 -3.29 13.06 0.39
CA GLN A 19 -3.56 11.97 -0.53
C GLN A 19 -4.73 11.14 0.00
N THR A 20 -5.71 10.85 -0.85
CA THR A 20 -6.82 9.97 -0.54
C THR A 20 -6.93 8.88 -1.59
N GLY A 21 -7.34 7.68 -1.19
CA GLY A 21 -7.50 6.59 -2.15
C GLY A 21 -7.98 5.30 -1.52
N GLN A 22 -7.76 4.22 -2.26
CA GLN A 22 -8.14 2.87 -1.88
C GLN A 22 -6.95 1.93 -2.09
N LEU A 23 -6.84 0.92 -1.24
CA LEU A 23 -5.92 -0.19 -1.42
C LEU A 23 -6.74 -1.43 -1.75
N ASN A 24 -6.49 -2.04 -2.91
CA ASN A 24 -7.17 -3.28 -3.29
C ASN A 24 -6.28 -4.50 -3.03
N VAL A 25 -6.91 -5.68 -3.01
CA VAL A 25 -6.20 -6.97 -2.96
C VAL A 25 -5.31 -7.09 -4.20
N GLY A 26 -4.01 -7.28 -3.95
CA GLY A 26 -2.96 -7.35 -4.98
C GLY A 26 -2.20 -6.04 -5.17
N ASP A 27 -2.66 -4.93 -4.58
CA ASP A 27 -1.96 -3.65 -4.69
C ASP A 27 -0.78 -3.56 -3.73
N LEU A 28 0.17 -2.75 -4.14
CA LEU A 28 1.25 -2.23 -3.32
C LEU A 28 1.33 -0.74 -3.64
N LEU A 29 1.23 0.11 -2.62
CA LEU A 29 1.31 1.56 -2.78
C LEU A 29 2.49 2.06 -1.94
N ARG A 30 3.25 3.01 -2.48
CA ARG A 30 4.34 3.69 -1.78
C ARG A 30 4.11 5.19 -1.82
N PHE A 31 4.29 5.83 -0.68
CA PHE A 31 4.31 7.27 -0.54
C PHE A 31 5.70 7.70 -0.08
N PRO A 32 6.38 8.60 -0.80
CA PRO A 32 7.63 9.19 -0.33
C PRO A 32 7.41 9.87 1.03
N LEU A 33 8.18 9.45 2.03
CA LEU A 33 8.18 10.03 3.38
C LEU A 33 9.57 9.81 3.98
N LYS A 34 10.35 10.88 4.14
CA LYS A 34 11.75 10.79 4.57
C LYS A 34 11.87 10.39 6.04
N ALA A 35 13.05 9.92 6.46
CA ALA A 35 13.29 9.45 7.82
C ALA A 35 13.06 10.51 8.91
N ASP A 36 13.20 11.78 8.56
CA ASP A 36 12.96 12.95 9.42
C ASP A 36 11.54 13.54 9.28
N GLU A 37 10.68 12.92 8.47
CA GLU A 37 9.31 13.36 8.23
C GLU A 37 8.30 12.46 8.95
N GLU A 38 7.15 13.05 9.30
CA GLU A 38 5.99 12.35 9.85
C GLU A 38 4.76 12.64 9.01
N ALA A 39 3.81 11.71 9.02
CA ALA A 39 2.50 11.86 8.39
C ALA A 39 1.41 11.35 9.32
N THR A 40 0.19 11.85 9.13
CA THR A 40 -1.00 11.27 9.78
C THR A 40 -1.82 10.51 8.76
N ILE A 41 -2.32 9.35 9.15
CA ILE A 41 -3.15 8.50 8.29
C ILE A 41 -4.40 8.06 9.03
N THR A 42 -5.53 8.14 8.35
CA THR A 42 -6.78 7.50 8.70
C THR A 42 -7.03 6.37 7.72
N ILE A 43 -7.25 5.16 8.22
CA ILE A 43 -7.53 3.96 7.44
C ILE A 43 -8.91 3.43 7.83
N THR A 44 -9.80 3.34 6.85
CA THR A 44 -11.12 2.72 7.03
C THR A 44 -11.14 1.37 6.31
N PRO A 45 -11.04 0.24 7.04
CA PRO A 45 -11.09 -1.08 6.42
C PRO A 45 -12.49 -1.43 5.90
N GLU A 46 -12.54 -2.19 4.81
CA GLU A 46 -13.76 -2.85 4.36
C GLU A 46 -14.18 -3.96 5.34
N ARG A 47 -15.44 -4.40 5.26
CA ARG A 47 -15.98 -5.42 6.18
C ARG A 47 -15.13 -6.69 6.18
N GLY A 48 -14.69 -7.10 7.37
CA GLY A 48 -13.93 -8.34 7.57
C GLY A 48 -12.41 -8.19 7.45
N TRP A 49 -11.91 -6.99 7.17
CA TRP A 49 -10.48 -6.68 7.23
C TRP A 49 -10.10 -6.12 8.60
N ASP A 50 -8.91 -6.47 9.06
CA ASP A 50 -8.29 -5.92 10.26
C ASP A 50 -6.98 -5.25 9.84
N VAL A 51 -6.82 -3.98 10.22
CA VAL A 51 -5.64 -3.14 9.92
C VAL A 51 -4.76 -2.92 11.15
N GLY A 52 -5.00 -3.67 12.22
CA GLY A 52 -4.27 -3.63 13.49
C GLY A 52 -5.04 -3.02 14.65
N SER A 53 -6.22 -2.44 14.41
CA SER A 53 -7.13 -1.89 15.44
C SER A 53 -8.34 -2.80 15.74
N GLY A 54 -8.39 -3.99 15.13
CA GLY A 54 -9.53 -4.91 15.21
C GLY A 54 -10.33 -4.95 13.92
N VAL A 55 -11.08 -6.04 13.70
CA VAL A 55 -11.87 -6.25 12.48
C VAL A 55 -12.86 -5.11 12.24
N GLY A 56 -12.76 -4.49 11.08
CA GLY A 56 -13.62 -3.39 10.64
C GLY A 56 -13.43 -2.08 11.42
N GLN A 57 -12.44 -2.01 12.32
CA GLN A 57 -12.19 -0.81 13.09
C GLN A 57 -11.31 0.16 12.31
N GLU A 58 -11.68 1.43 12.33
CA GLU A 58 -10.84 2.48 11.79
C GLU A 58 -9.51 2.55 12.55
N LEU A 59 -8.42 2.84 11.84
CA LEU A 59 -7.12 3.12 12.42
C LEU A 59 -6.73 4.57 12.12
N ASN A 60 -6.47 5.34 13.17
CA ASN A 60 -5.86 6.65 13.10
C ASN A 60 -4.45 6.56 13.68
N ALA A 61 -3.44 6.95 12.91
CA ALA A 61 -2.04 6.82 13.33
C ALA A 61 -1.18 7.98 12.82
N THR A 62 -0.15 8.31 13.61
CA THR A 62 1.02 9.07 13.14
C THR A 62 2.10 8.08 12.75
N VAL A 63 2.63 8.21 11.54
CA VAL A 63 3.68 7.35 11.00
C VAL A 63 4.94 8.16 10.75
N LYS A 64 6.10 7.59 11.08
CA LYS A 64 7.42 8.16 10.75
C LYS A 64 7.89 7.58 9.43
N GLY A 65 8.54 8.39 8.60
CA GLY A 65 9.13 7.93 7.36
C GLY A 65 10.42 7.13 7.55
N GLY A 66 11.04 6.78 6.42
CA GLY A 66 12.24 5.97 6.38
C GLY A 66 12.73 5.78 4.94
N GLU A 67 13.73 4.92 4.74
CA GLU A 67 14.33 4.68 3.42
C GLU A 67 13.30 4.25 2.37
N ALA A 68 12.36 3.38 2.75
CA ALA A 68 11.28 2.93 1.87
C ALA A 68 10.12 3.94 1.74
N GLY A 69 10.05 4.97 2.57
CA GLY A 69 8.85 5.79 2.75
C GLY A 69 7.74 5.05 3.51
N LEU A 70 6.49 5.45 3.27
CA LEU A 70 5.31 4.76 3.79
C LEU A 70 4.77 3.79 2.73
N VAL A 71 4.60 2.52 3.09
CA VAL A 71 4.07 1.48 2.20
C VAL A 71 2.75 0.94 2.72
N LEU A 72 1.74 0.87 1.85
CA LEU A 72 0.51 0.13 2.08
C LEU A 72 0.55 -1.17 1.27
N ASP A 73 0.62 -2.32 1.97
CA ASP A 73 0.76 -3.65 1.36
C ASP A 73 -0.58 -4.41 1.32
N GLY A 74 -1.19 -4.45 0.14
CA GLY A 74 -2.43 -5.16 -0.15
C GLY A 74 -2.20 -6.48 -0.90
N ARG A 75 -0.95 -6.95 -1.08
CA ARG A 75 -0.61 -8.09 -1.95
C ARG A 75 -1.23 -9.42 -1.52
N GLY A 76 -1.69 -9.51 -0.27
CA GLY A 76 -2.30 -10.69 0.30
C GLY A 76 -1.27 -11.70 0.83
N ARG A 77 -1.76 -12.62 1.66
CA ARG A 77 -1.02 -13.77 2.19
C ARG A 77 -1.94 -15.00 2.14
N PRO A 78 -1.57 -16.07 1.41
CA PRO A 78 -0.43 -16.14 0.49
C PRO A 78 -0.57 -15.12 -0.66
N ILE A 79 0.55 -14.75 -1.28
CA ILE A 79 0.53 -13.92 -2.49
C ILE A 79 -0.06 -14.77 -3.62
N ILE A 80 -1.08 -14.25 -4.30
CA ILE A 80 -1.71 -14.91 -5.44
C ILE A 80 -1.09 -14.35 -6.73
N PHE A 81 -0.41 -15.23 -7.46
CA PHE A 81 0.17 -14.92 -8.75
C PHE A 81 -0.76 -15.38 -9.89
N PRO A 82 -0.84 -14.62 -11.00
CA PRO A 82 -1.45 -15.10 -12.23
C PRO A 82 -0.80 -16.39 -12.73
N GLU A 83 -1.61 -17.29 -13.32
CA GLU A 83 -1.12 -18.51 -13.97
C GLU A 83 -0.33 -18.16 -15.23
N ASP A 84 -0.84 -17.21 -16.02
CA ASP A 84 -0.14 -16.68 -17.19
C ASP A 84 1.17 -16.01 -16.79
N SER A 85 2.25 -16.39 -17.47
CA SER A 85 3.59 -15.90 -17.16
C SER A 85 3.77 -14.41 -17.44
N THR A 86 3.10 -13.89 -18.47
CA THR A 86 3.19 -12.48 -18.86
C THR A 86 2.50 -11.60 -17.83
N GLU A 87 1.30 -11.99 -17.40
CA GLU A 87 0.57 -11.30 -16.34
C GLU A 87 1.32 -11.35 -15.00
N ARG A 88 1.93 -12.50 -14.68
CA ARG A 88 2.75 -12.64 -13.46
C ARG A 88 3.98 -11.74 -13.48
N VAL A 89 4.68 -11.65 -14.60
CA VAL A 89 5.82 -10.72 -14.75
C VAL A 89 5.33 -9.28 -14.63
N ALA A 90 4.21 -8.92 -15.28
CA ALA A 90 3.64 -7.58 -15.17
C ALA A 90 3.27 -7.21 -13.73
N GLN A 91 2.70 -8.15 -12.96
CA GLN A 91 2.38 -7.96 -11.54
C GLN A 91 3.65 -7.67 -10.71
N ILE A 92 4.70 -8.48 -10.89
CA ILE A 92 5.97 -8.32 -10.17
C ILE A 92 6.64 -7.00 -10.55
N SER A 93 6.72 -6.69 -11.85
CA SER A 93 7.28 -5.43 -12.35
C SER A 93 6.52 -4.22 -11.83
N LYS A 94 5.18 -4.28 -11.75
CA LYS A 94 4.36 -3.21 -11.13
C LYS A 94 4.80 -2.95 -9.69
N TRP A 95 4.98 -4.00 -8.88
CA TRP A 95 5.42 -3.86 -7.49
C TRP A 95 6.85 -3.34 -7.38
N SER A 96 7.78 -3.84 -8.20
CA SER A 96 9.17 -3.38 -8.23
C SER A 96 9.27 -1.90 -8.59
N ASN A 97 8.45 -1.44 -9.54
CA ASN A 97 8.40 -0.03 -9.95
C ASN A 97 7.84 0.87 -8.85
N VAL A 98 6.77 0.45 -8.17
CA VAL A 98 6.22 1.19 -7.00
C VAL A 98 7.27 1.37 -5.91
N LEU A 99 8.08 0.34 -5.67
CA LEU A 99 9.15 0.36 -4.67
C LEU A 99 10.46 0.96 -5.16
N GLU A 100 10.57 1.31 -6.45
CA GLU A 100 11.81 1.78 -7.09
C GLU A 100 13.02 0.84 -6.84
N LEU A 101 12.80 -0.47 -6.83
CA LEU A 101 13.86 -1.45 -6.51
C LEU A 101 14.96 -1.57 -7.57
N TYR A 102 14.59 -1.32 -8.83
CA TYR A 102 15.47 -1.39 -9.98
C TYR A 102 15.30 -0.10 -10.79
N PRO A 103 15.88 1.02 -10.31
CA PRO A 103 15.86 2.25 -11.09
C PRO A 103 16.54 2.00 -12.44
N GLU A 104 15.94 2.48 -13.52
CA GLU A 104 16.58 2.49 -14.83
C GLU A 104 17.92 3.24 -14.68
N ASN A 105 19.03 2.57 -15.00
CA ASN A 105 20.35 3.21 -15.02
C ASN A 105 20.37 4.24 -16.17
N THR A 106 19.96 5.48 -15.91
CA THR A 106 20.29 6.65 -16.76
C THR A 106 21.65 7.23 -16.40
#